data_AF-A0A8T0Z594-F1
#
_entry.id   AF-A0A8T0Z594-F1
#
_cell.length_a   1.000
_cell.length_b   1.000
_cell.length_c   1.000
_cell.angle_alpha   90.00
_cell.angle_beta   90.00
_cell.angle_gamma   90.00
#
_symmetry.space_group_name_H-M   'P 1'
#
loop_
_entity.id
_entity.type
_entity.pdbx_description
1 polymer ?
#
loop_
_entity_poly.entity_id
_entity_poly.type
_entity_poly.pdbx_seq_one_letter_code
_entity_poly.pdbx_strand_id
1 'polypeptide(L)'
;MRTPPPTLEPPEPDNLPDPAMWTHLWTFRNTSRRVDYRIRSYSAEPDFPEWQRCYGQRNISDNEHYYSQRIADLGFAGLETHLRRFAMEGAQLLEKHQPSRKLR
;
A
#
# COMPACT_ATOMS: atom_id res chain seq x y z
N MET A 1 -1.56 -24.65 17.42
CA MET A 1 -1.78 -23.56 16.45
C MET A 1 -1.25 -22.29 17.10
N ARG A 2 -0.30 -21.57 16.49
CA ARG A 2 0.13 -20.25 16.99
C ARG A 2 -0.73 -19.22 16.28
N THR A 3 -1.61 -18.56 17.02
CA THR A 3 -2.31 -17.38 16.51
C THR A 3 -1.26 -16.33 16.16
N PRO A 4 -1.28 -15.75 14.94
CA PRO A 4 -0.42 -14.61 14.63
C PRO A 4 -0.66 -13.52 15.68
N PRO A 5 0.38 -12.76 16.07
CA PRO A 5 0.17 -11.60 16.93
C PRO A 5 -0.88 -10.69 16.27
N PRO A 6 -1.82 -10.12 17.05
CA PRO A 6 -2.81 -9.21 16.50
C PRO A 6 -2.09 -8.06 15.80
N THR A 7 -2.50 -7.80 14.55
CA THR A 7 -2.07 -6.59 13.84
C THR A 7 -2.59 -5.38 14.62
N LEU A 8 -1.78 -4.31 14.70
CA LEU A 8 -2.21 -3.05 15.31
C LEU A 8 -3.33 -2.37 14.52
N GLU A 9 -3.52 -2.81 13.27
CA GLU A 9 -4.51 -2.27 12.34
C GLU A 9 -5.82 -3.05 12.43
N PRO A 10 -6.98 -2.35 12.37
CA PRO A 10 -8.27 -3.01 12.33
C PRO A 10 -8.39 -3.91 11.10
N PRO A 11 -9.24 -4.96 11.15
CA PRO A 11 -9.51 -5.78 9.99
C PRO A 11 -10.00 -4.94 8.82
N GLU A 12 -9.44 -5.19 7.63
CA GLU A 12 -9.89 -4.53 6.41
C GLU A 12 -11.35 -4.86 6.11
N PRO A 13 -12.14 -3.92 5.54
CA PRO A 13 -13.55 -4.14 5.22
C PRO A 13 -13.76 -5.26 4.18
N ASP A 14 -12.71 -5.64 3.45
CA ASP A 14 -12.71 -6.72 2.47
C ASP A 14 -12.34 -8.10 3.07
N ASN A 15 -12.12 -8.19 4.39
CA ASN A 15 -11.71 -9.39 5.13
C ASN A 15 -10.36 -9.99 4.69
N LEU A 16 -9.50 -9.21 4.03
CA LEU A 16 -8.15 -9.63 3.69
C LEU A 16 -7.18 -9.28 4.83
N PRO A 17 -6.06 -10.01 4.96
CA PRO A 17 -5.18 -9.94 6.14
C PRO A 17 -4.22 -8.74 6.17
N ASP A 18 -4.16 -7.96 5.09
CA ASP A 18 -3.25 -6.82 4.88
C ASP A 18 -4.02 -5.65 4.26
N PRO A 19 -3.61 -4.38 4.41
CA PRO A 19 -4.34 -3.24 3.83
C PRO A 19 -4.18 -3.10 2.31
N ALA A 20 -5.18 -2.49 1.66
CA ALA A 20 -5.02 -2.02 0.28
C ALA A 20 -4.08 -0.80 0.23
N MET A 21 -2.98 -0.90 -0.51
CA MET A 21 -1.96 0.15 -0.63
C MET A 21 -2.10 0.99 -1.90
N TRP A 22 -2.66 0.44 -2.98
CA TRP A 22 -2.64 1.06 -4.30
C TRP A 22 -3.81 2.03 -4.49
N THR A 23 -3.58 3.30 -4.18
CA THR A 23 -4.61 4.35 -4.33
C THR A 23 -4.46 5.17 -5.61
N HIS A 24 -3.24 5.57 -5.97
CA HIS A 24 -2.95 6.47 -7.09
C HIS A 24 -1.76 5.99 -7.91
N LEU A 25 -1.83 6.20 -9.23
CA LEU A 25 -0.71 6.09 -10.16
C LEU A 25 -0.11 7.48 -10.39
N TRP A 26 1.21 7.60 -10.21
CA TRP A 26 1.93 8.84 -10.44
C TRP A 26 2.59 8.85 -11.81
N THR A 27 2.30 9.88 -12.61
CA THR A 27 2.91 10.05 -13.94
C THR A 27 3.75 11.32 -14.00
N PHE A 28 5.02 11.16 -14.34
CA PHE A 28 5.99 12.24 -14.45
C PHE A 28 6.02 12.80 -15.88
N ARG A 29 6.00 14.13 -16.00
CA ARG A 29 6.10 14.79 -17.30
C ARG A 29 7.53 14.73 -17.85
N ASN A 30 7.67 14.27 -19.08
CA ASN A 30 8.98 14.23 -19.76
C ASN A 30 9.55 15.64 -20.09
N THR A 31 8.76 16.71 -19.92
CA THR A 31 9.17 18.10 -20.15
C THR A 31 9.83 18.77 -18.95
N SER A 32 9.70 18.19 -17.75
CA SER A 32 10.29 18.76 -16.53
C SER A 32 11.72 18.28 -16.34
N ARG A 33 12.54 19.06 -15.62
CA ARG A 33 13.92 18.66 -15.34
C ARG A 33 13.91 17.70 -14.14
N ARG A 34 14.90 16.80 -14.09
CA ARG A 34 15.05 15.86 -12.96
C ARG A 34 15.14 16.55 -11.59
N VAL A 35 15.72 17.75 -11.55
CA VAL A 35 15.89 18.54 -10.31
C VAL A 35 14.56 18.97 -9.69
N ASP A 36 13.48 18.94 -10.46
CA ASP A 36 12.14 19.34 -10.04
C ASP A 36 11.40 18.17 -9.35
N TYR A 37 11.90 16.92 -9.48
CA TYR A 37 11.40 15.74 -8.77
C TYR A 37 12.13 15.51 -7.45
N ARG A 38 11.76 16.27 -6.42
CA ARG A 38 12.35 16.17 -5.08
C ARG A 38 11.38 15.61 -4.06
N ILE A 39 11.85 14.65 -3.28
CA ILE A 39 11.18 14.21 -2.05
C ILE A 39 11.33 15.34 -1.03
N ARG A 40 10.20 15.86 -0.53
CA ARG A 40 10.19 16.90 0.50
C ARG A 40 9.92 16.26 1.86
N SER A 41 10.29 16.94 2.94
CA SER A 41 9.82 16.59 4.29
C SER A 41 8.67 17.53 4.68
N TYR A 42 7.67 17.02 5.38
CA TYR A 42 6.55 17.82 5.90
C TYR A 42 6.08 17.32 7.29
N SER A 43 5.41 18.19 8.06
CA SER A 43 4.66 17.79 9.26
C SER A 43 3.25 17.36 8.85
N ALA A 44 2.77 16.26 9.41
CA ALA A 44 1.47 15.67 9.12
C ALA A 44 0.52 15.71 10.34
N GLU A 45 0.64 16.75 11.17
CA GLU A 45 -0.31 16.96 12.26
C GLU A 45 -1.75 17.14 11.73
N PRO A 46 -2.75 16.54 12.41
CA PRO A 46 -2.67 15.82 13.69
C PRO A 46 -2.39 14.31 13.56
N ASP A 47 -2.28 13.77 12.35
CA ASP A 47 -2.12 12.32 12.11
C ASP A 47 -0.82 11.77 12.70
N PHE A 48 0.23 12.61 12.74
CA PHE A 48 1.52 12.31 13.38
C PHE A 48 2.00 13.48 14.25
N PRO A 49 2.75 13.21 15.35
CA PRO A 49 3.34 14.28 16.18
C PRO A 49 4.29 15.18 15.38
N GLU A 50 4.39 16.47 15.77
CA GLU A 50 5.22 17.48 15.07
C GLU A 50 6.68 17.05 14.83
N TRP A 51 7.28 16.34 15.78
CA TRP A 51 8.66 15.87 15.71
C TRP A 51 8.87 14.77 14.65
N GLN A 52 7.80 14.10 14.24
CA GLN A 52 7.85 13.06 13.23
C GLN A 52 7.67 13.67 11.83
N ARG A 53 8.73 13.65 11.02
CA ARG A 53 8.69 14.14 9.64
C ARG A 53 8.18 13.06 8.69
N CYS A 54 7.21 13.41 7.87
CA CYS A 54 6.79 12.62 6.71
C CYS A 54 7.61 13.02 5.49
N TYR A 55 7.86 12.07 4.59
CA TYR A 55 8.62 12.29 3.36
C TYR A 55 7.73 12.09 2.14
N GLY A 56 7.88 12.94 1.12
CA GLY A 56 7.07 12.93 -0.09
C GLY A 56 6.44 14.29 -0.36
N GLN A 57 5.18 14.28 -0.78
CA GLN A 57 4.39 15.48 -1.01
C GLN A 57 3.01 15.32 -0.34
N ARG A 58 2.60 16.28 0.50
CA ARG A 58 1.31 16.22 1.20
C ARG A 58 0.12 16.30 0.24
N ASN A 59 0.20 17.17 -0.76
CA ASN A 59 -0.82 17.29 -1.81
C ASN A 59 -0.25 16.75 -3.14
N ILE A 60 -0.74 15.58 -3.55
CA ILE A 60 -0.28 14.89 -4.76
C ILE A 60 -1.00 15.34 -6.03
N SER A 61 -2.11 16.08 -5.89
CA SER A 61 -2.97 16.50 -7.01
C SER A 61 -2.56 17.84 -7.61
N ASP A 62 -1.74 18.61 -6.90
CA ASP A 62 -1.35 19.96 -7.30
C ASP A 62 0.16 20.06 -7.53
N ASN A 63 0.58 19.76 -8.76
CA ASN A 63 1.98 19.90 -9.19
C ASN A 63 2.08 20.10 -10.71
N GLU A 64 2.97 20.99 -11.14
CA GLU A 64 3.18 21.24 -12.57
C GLU A 64 3.99 20.13 -13.27
N HIS A 65 4.80 19.36 -12.54
CA HIS A 65 5.76 18.41 -13.10
C HIS A 65 5.27 16.96 -13.17
N TYR A 66 4.20 16.63 -12.46
CA TYR A 66 3.59 15.31 -12.44
C TYR A 66 2.08 15.42 -12.23
N TYR A 67 1.36 14.34 -12.48
CA TYR A 67 -0.07 14.24 -12.15
C TYR A 67 -0.38 12.88 -11.55
N SER A 68 -1.39 12.85 -10.67
CA SER A 68 -1.91 11.64 -10.05
C SER A 68 -3.21 11.21 -10.76
N GLN A 69 -3.37 9.91 -10.94
CA GLN A 69 -4.61 9.30 -11.40
C GLN A 69 -5.04 8.29 -10.34
N ARG A 70 -6.31 8.28 -9.92
CA ARG A 70 -6.77 7.24 -9.00
C ARG A 70 -6.74 5.90 -9.72
N ILE A 71 -6.19 4.87 -9.09
CA ILE A 71 -6.15 3.52 -9.66
C ILE A 71 -7.56 2.98 -9.87
N ALA A 72 -8.51 3.39 -9.02
CA ALA A 72 -9.93 3.05 -9.15
C ALA A 72 -10.57 3.55 -10.46
N ASP A 73 -10.01 4.58 -11.11
CA ASP A 73 -10.53 5.13 -12.36
C ASP A 73 -9.87 4.52 -13.61
N LEU A 74 -8.93 3.57 -13.44
CA LEU A 74 -8.19 2.93 -14.54
C LEU A 74 -8.78 1.56 -14.89
N GLY A 75 -8.50 1.07 -16.11
CA GLY A 75 -9.03 -0.22 -16.60
C GLY A 75 -8.52 -1.46 -15.85
N PHE A 76 -7.54 -1.29 -14.95
CA PHE A 76 -7.02 -2.34 -14.06
C PHE A 76 -7.39 -2.10 -12.59
N ALA A 77 -8.44 -1.32 -12.32
CA ALA A 77 -9.03 -1.21 -10.99
C ALA A 77 -9.32 -2.60 -10.39
N GLY A 78 -9.08 -2.77 -9.08
CA GLY A 78 -9.27 -4.04 -8.38
C GLY A 78 -8.14 -5.07 -8.57
N LEU A 79 -7.11 -4.78 -9.36
CA LEU A 79 -5.95 -5.67 -9.53
C LEU A 79 -5.30 -6.01 -8.18
N GLU A 80 -5.10 -5.02 -7.32
CA GLU A 80 -4.54 -5.22 -5.98
C GLU A 80 -5.41 -6.16 -5.15
N THR A 81 -6.73 -5.93 -5.12
CA THR A 81 -7.68 -6.78 -4.38
C THR A 81 -7.60 -8.23 -4.85
N HIS A 82 -7.52 -8.47 -6.16
CA HIS A 82 -7.35 -9.82 -6.69
C HIS A 82 -6.01 -10.45 -6.28
N LEU A 83 -4.91 -9.69 -6.33
CA LEU A 83 -3.59 -10.17 -5.92
C LEU A 83 -3.56 -10.54 -4.43
N ARG A 84 -4.09 -9.66 -3.57
CA ARG A 84 -4.19 -9.89 -2.11
C ARG A 84 -5.01 -11.14 -1.80
N ARG A 85 -6.18 -11.30 -2.44
CA ARG A 85 -7.02 -12.50 -2.30
C ARG A 85 -6.28 -13.76 -2.72
N PHE A 86 -5.64 -13.77 -3.90
CA PHE A 86 -4.92 -14.96 -4.38
C PHE A 86 -3.72 -15.31 -3.50
N ALA A 87 -3.01 -14.32 -2.95
CA ALA A 87 -1.94 -14.55 -2.00
C ALA A 87 -2.45 -15.21 -0.71
N MET A 88 -3.56 -14.71 -0.15
CA MET A 88 -4.21 -15.31 1.02
C MET A 88 -4.66 -16.74 0.74
N GLU A 89 -5.38 -16.99 -0.36
CA GLU A 89 -5.85 -18.32 -0.74
C GLU A 89 -4.67 -19.30 -0.94
N GLY A 90 -3.59 -18.84 -1.58
CA GLY A 90 -2.37 -19.61 -1.77
C GLY A 90 -1.70 -20.00 -0.44
N ALA A 91 -1.59 -19.06 0.49
CA ALA A 91 -1.06 -19.32 1.83
C ALA A 91 -1.91 -20.36 2.59
N GLN A 92 -3.24 -20.22 2.55
CA GLN A 92 -4.15 -21.18 3.19
C GLN A 92 -4.05 -22.57 2.58
N LEU A 93 -3.85 -22.68 1.26
CA LEU A 93 -3.62 -23.96 0.60
C LEU A 93 -2.30 -24.59 1.06
N LEU A 94 -1.22 -23.81 1.17
CA LEU A 94 0.07 -24.31 1.67
C LEU A 94 -0.05 -24.81 3.11
N GLU A 95 -0.77 -24.11 3.99
CA GLU A 95 -1.00 -24.54 5.37
C GLU A 95 -1.79 -25.85 5.44
N LYS A 96 -2.82 -26.00 4.61
CA LYS A 96 -3.62 -27.24 4.52
C LYS A 96 -2.81 -28.42 3.99
N HIS A 97 -1.90 -28.17 3.06
CA HIS A 97 -1.10 -29.19 2.40
C HIS A 97 0.27 -29.42 3.03
N GLN A 98 0.67 -28.66 4.06
CA GLN A 98 1.82 -29.00 4.87
C GLN A 98 1.47 -30.29 5.64
N PRO A 99 2.04 -31.46 5.29
CA PRO A 99 1.96 -32.60 6.20
C PRO A 99 2.57 -32.11 7.49
N SER A 100 1.90 -32.40 8.60
CA SER A 100 2.43 -32.12 9.94
C SER A 100 3.87 -32.61 9.99
N ARG A 101 4.81 -31.68 9.78
CA ARG A 101 6.23 -31.91 9.94
C ARG A 101 6.41 -31.93 11.45
N LYS A 102 5.95 -33.03 12.06
CA LYS A 102 6.21 -33.38 13.43
C LYS A 102 7.72 -33.41 13.52
N LEU A 103 8.25 -32.33 14.07
CA LEU A 103 9.61 -32.25 14.56
C LEU A 103 9.76 -33.44 15.53
N ARG A 104 10.54 -34.44 15.11
CA ARG A 104 11.15 -35.40 16.02
C ARG A 104 12.20 -34.66 16.85
#